data_AF-A0A3D8QKB5-F1
#
_entry.id   AF-A0A3D8QKB5-F1
#
_cell.length_a   1.000
_cell.length_b   1.000
_cell.length_c   1.000
_cell.angle_alpha   90.00
_cell.angle_beta   90.00
_cell.angle_gamma   90.00
#
_symmetry.space_group_name_H-M   'P 1'
#
loop_
_entity.id
_entity.type
_entity.pdbx_description
1 polymer ?
#
loop_
_entity_poly.entity_id
_entity_poly.type
_entity_poly.pdbx_seq_one_letter_code
_entity_poly.pdbx_strand_id
1 'polypeptide(L)'
;MSNTEQRPYVPTKTVPSDYPLIDSDPHFKRVVGYARPGDYAFGAVAGATLPATMLLWEKVSPSYVGKGGFAPIMRLTGVLGLGFGFLTFYQRSILRFYGWTENSREVDMDMKEMVQKVKAGKPLYGESTLTPYMQGVAARNSRYTGVWFHIIPWFNFVNHNQHGVDTAKYYQAAEKELEAARK
;
A
#
# COMPACT_ATOMS: atom_id res chain seq x y z
N MET A 1 16.96 -36.79 -2.84
CA MET A 1 17.68 -35.77 -3.61
C MET A 1 16.83 -34.51 -3.59
N SER A 2 17.20 -33.49 -2.83
CA SER A 2 16.47 -32.22 -2.78
C SER A 2 16.65 -31.53 -4.13
N ASN A 3 15.56 -31.39 -4.88
CA ASN A 3 15.56 -30.74 -6.17
C ASN A 3 15.69 -29.22 -5.95
N THR A 4 16.91 -28.75 -5.73
CA THR A 4 17.22 -27.32 -5.63
C THR A 4 17.22 -26.77 -7.06
N GLU A 5 16.04 -26.61 -7.64
CA GLU A 5 15.91 -25.91 -8.92
C GLU A 5 16.44 -24.48 -8.75
N GLN A 6 17.65 -24.22 -9.23
CA GLN A 6 18.19 -22.89 -9.40
C GLN A 6 17.39 -22.20 -10.51
N ARG A 7 16.23 -21.66 -10.13
CA ARG A 7 15.39 -20.88 -11.03
C ARG A 7 15.99 -19.49 -11.20
N PRO A 8 15.99 -18.95 -12.44
CA PRO A 8 16.57 -17.64 -12.70
C PRO A 8 15.83 -16.57 -11.89
N TYR A 9 16.60 -15.76 -11.16
CA TYR A 9 16.09 -14.55 -10.54
C TYR A 9 15.61 -13.60 -11.63
N VAL A 10 14.30 -13.36 -11.70
CA VAL A 10 13.73 -12.37 -12.61
C VAL A 10 13.73 -11.04 -11.88
N PRO A 11 14.58 -10.07 -12.28
CA PRO A 11 14.58 -8.77 -11.66
C PRO A 11 13.20 -8.11 -11.83
N THR A 12 12.77 -7.42 -10.79
CA THR A 12 11.51 -6.69 -10.80
C THR A 12 11.58 -5.54 -11.80
N LYS A 13 10.53 -5.34 -12.59
CA LYS A 13 10.44 -4.19 -13.48
C LYS A 13 10.48 -2.89 -12.67
N THR A 14 11.53 -2.10 -12.87
CA THR A 14 11.61 -0.73 -12.39
C THR A 14 10.86 0.16 -13.38
N VAL A 15 10.00 1.03 -12.86
CA VAL A 15 9.26 2.00 -13.66
C VAL A 15 9.92 3.36 -13.42
N PRO A 16 10.37 4.08 -14.46
CA PRO A 16 10.88 5.43 -14.30
C PRO A 16 9.83 6.34 -13.66
N SER A 17 10.24 7.11 -12.65
CA SER A 17 9.38 8.03 -11.92
C SER A 17 10.17 9.24 -11.43
N ASP A 18 9.45 10.34 -11.18
CA ASP A 18 10.08 11.61 -10.78
C ASP A 18 10.65 11.57 -9.36
N TYR A 19 10.11 10.68 -8.51
CA TYR A 19 10.54 10.46 -7.13
C TYR A 19 11.12 9.06 -6.95
N PRO A 20 12.01 8.84 -5.96
CA PRO A 20 12.65 7.54 -5.76
C PRO A 20 11.65 6.46 -5.38
N LEU A 21 11.82 5.26 -5.96
CA LEU A 21 11.06 4.07 -5.60
C LEU A 21 11.41 3.62 -4.17
N ILE A 22 10.39 3.48 -3.32
CA ILE A 22 10.51 2.90 -1.97
C ILE A 22 10.23 1.40 -2.04
N ASP A 23 9.12 1.04 -2.70
CA ASP A 23 8.63 -0.33 -2.76
C ASP A 23 7.66 -0.49 -3.94
N SER A 24 7.89 -1.47 -4.82
CA SER A 24 7.00 -1.80 -5.95
C SER A 24 5.79 -2.67 -5.56
N ASP A 25 5.79 -3.23 -4.36
CA ASP A 25 4.71 -4.07 -3.84
C ASP A 25 4.63 -3.97 -2.30
N PRO A 26 4.31 -2.79 -1.74
CA PRO A 26 4.32 -2.58 -0.30
C PRO A 26 3.25 -3.41 0.40
N HIS A 27 3.63 -4.04 1.51
CA HIS A 27 2.70 -4.78 2.35
C HIS A 27 1.56 -3.86 2.85
N PHE A 28 0.33 -4.39 2.92
CA PHE A 28 -0.88 -3.64 3.30
C PHE A 28 -0.70 -2.76 4.52
N LYS A 29 -0.10 -3.33 5.58
CA LYS A 29 0.18 -2.61 6.84
C LYS A 29 1.10 -1.40 6.65
N ARG A 30 2.09 -1.46 5.75
CA ARG A 30 2.97 -0.32 5.45
C ARG A 30 2.19 0.77 4.73
N VAL A 31 1.38 0.44 3.73
CA VAL A 31 0.57 1.44 3.02
C VAL A 31 -0.35 2.20 3.97
N VAL A 32 -1.03 1.49 4.89
CA VAL A 32 -1.89 2.12 5.90
C VAL A 32 -1.09 2.93 6.93
N GLY A 33 0.04 2.38 7.41
CA GLY A 33 0.87 3.01 8.43
C GLY A 33 1.63 4.26 7.95
N TYR A 34 2.01 4.31 6.68
CA TYR A 34 2.70 5.45 6.07
C TYR A 34 1.74 6.53 5.55
N ALA A 35 0.43 6.25 5.52
CA ALA A 35 -0.52 7.22 5.03
C ALA A 35 -0.51 8.50 5.88
N ARG A 36 -0.58 9.65 5.20
CA ARG A 36 -0.57 10.96 5.83
C ARG A 36 -1.99 11.27 6.36
N PRO A 37 -2.13 12.13 7.38
CA PRO A 37 -3.45 12.58 7.83
C PRO A 37 -4.34 13.12 6.70
N GLY A 38 -3.72 13.79 5.71
CA GLY A 38 -4.42 14.28 4.52
C GLY A 38 -5.04 13.18 3.66
N ASP A 39 -4.50 11.96 3.64
CA ASP A 39 -5.11 10.86 2.87
C ASP A 39 -6.34 10.30 3.58
N TYR A 40 -6.32 10.25 4.91
CA TYR A 40 -7.51 9.89 5.69
C TYR A 40 -8.61 10.93 5.53
N ALA A 41 -8.26 12.22 5.55
CA ALA A 41 -9.21 13.30 5.26
C ALA A 41 -9.78 13.17 3.84
N PHE A 42 -8.93 12.93 2.85
CA PHE A 42 -9.36 12.71 1.47
C PHE A 42 -10.28 11.49 1.33
N GLY A 43 -9.93 10.37 1.97
CA GLY A 43 -10.75 9.16 2.00
C GLY A 43 -12.10 9.39 2.66
N ALA A 44 -12.16 10.17 3.75
CA ALA A 44 -13.41 10.53 4.41
C ALA A 44 -14.32 11.38 3.52
N VAL A 45 -13.77 12.39 2.83
CA VAL A 45 -14.51 13.22 1.86
C VAL A 45 -14.99 12.37 0.68
N ALA A 46 -14.11 11.55 0.11
CA ALA A 46 -14.45 10.64 -0.98
C ALA A 46 -15.58 9.70 -0.56
N GLY A 47 -15.49 9.08 0.62
CA GLY A 47 -16.51 8.15 1.09
C GLY A 47 -17.86 8.79 1.42
N ALA A 48 -17.85 10.06 1.85
CA ALA A 48 -19.09 10.82 2.05
C ALA A 48 -19.79 11.20 0.72
N THR A 49 -19.08 11.18 -0.41
CA THR A 49 -19.59 11.65 -1.71
C THR A 49 -20.79 10.82 -2.17
N LEU A 50 -20.78 9.50 -1.97
CA LEU A 50 -21.87 8.61 -2.40
C LEU A 50 -23.19 8.89 -1.64
N PRO A 51 -23.23 8.80 -0.29
CA PRO A 51 -24.45 9.10 0.44
C PRO A 51 -24.87 10.57 0.31
N ALA A 52 -23.92 11.52 0.23
CA ALA A 52 -24.24 12.93 0.04
C ALA A 52 -24.90 13.19 -1.32
N THR A 53 -24.39 12.58 -2.39
CA THR A 53 -24.99 12.66 -3.73
C THR A 53 -26.39 12.04 -3.75
N MET A 54 -26.59 10.91 -3.06
CA MET A 54 -27.92 10.30 -2.98
C MET A 54 -28.92 11.19 -2.22
N LEU A 55 -28.51 11.82 -1.12
CA LEU A 55 -29.33 12.82 -0.42
C LEU A 55 -29.65 14.03 -1.30
N LEU A 56 -28.69 14.49 -2.09
CA LEU A 56 -28.89 15.61 -3.02
C LEU A 56 -29.90 15.23 -4.10
N TRP A 57 -29.79 14.04 -4.70
CA TRP A 57 -30.73 13.57 -5.72
C TRP A 57 -32.15 13.43 -5.18
N GLU A 58 -32.33 12.89 -3.98
CA GLU A 58 -33.67 12.79 -3.37
C GLU A 58 -34.28 14.18 -3.11
N LYS A 59 -33.46 15.21 -2.85
CA LYS A 59 -33.95 16.60 -2.71
C LYS A 59 -34.33 17.24 -4.05
N VAL A 60 -33.58 16.95 -5.11
CA VAL A 60 -33.77 17.56 -6.45
C VAL A 60 -34.89 16.85 -7.22
N SER A 61 -34.97 15.53 -7.12
CA SER A 61 -35.95 14.68 -7.79
C SER A 61 -36.45 13.62 -6.80
N PRO A 62 -37.44 13.96 -5.96
CA PRO A 62 -37.95 13.06 -4.94
C PRO A 62 -38.44 11.75 -5.53
N SER A 63 -38.06 10.63 -4.90
CA SER A 63 -38.54 9.30 -5.30
C SER A 63 -39.95 9.02 -4.80
N TYR A 64 -40.49 9.89 -3.93
CA TYR A 64 -41.78 9.73 -3.23
C TYR A 64 -41.91 8.42 -2.46
N VAL A 65 -40.77 7.81 -2.09
CA VAL A 65 -40.78 6.60 -1.26
C VAL A 65 -41.36 6.93 0.11
N GLY A 66 -42.27 6.08 0.59
CA GLY A 66 -42.87 6.22 1.92
C GLY A 66 -41.82 6.22 3.03
N LYS A 67 -42.24 6.61 4.24
CA LYS A 67 -41.39 6.68 5.42
C LYS A 67 -40.63 5.36 5.63
N GLY A 68 -39.31 5.44 5.64
CA GLY A 68 -38.42 4.28 5.83
C GLY A 68 -37.86 3.67 4.54
N GLY A 69 -38.40 3.97 3.36
CA GLY A 69 -37.89 3.43 2.09
C GLY A 69 -36.50 3.95 1.70
N PHE A 70 -36.16 5.17 2.10
CA PHE A 70 -34.88 5.80 1.76
C PHE A 70 -33.72 5.36 2.67
N ALA A 71 -33.99 4.90 3.90
CA ALA A 71 -32.95 4.55 4.86
C ALA A 71 -32.07 3.35 4.42
N PRO A 72 -32.61 2.25 3.86
CA PRO A 72 -31.81 1.18 3.28
C PRO A 72 -30.88 1.66 2.14
N ILE A 73 -31.34 2.57 1.29
CA ILE A 73 -30.54 3.16 0.21
C ILE A 73 -29.35 3.91 0.82
N MET A 74 -29.59 4.74 1.82
CA MET A 74 -28.54 5.47 2.52
C MET A 74 -27.51 4.56 3.19
N ARG A 75 -27.94 3.42 3.76
CA ARG A 75 -27.03 2.41 4.33
C ARG A 75 -26.16 1.78 3.23
N LEU A 76 -26.76 1.38 2.11
CA LEU A 76 -26.03 0.82 0.98
C LEU A 76 -25.01 1.83 0.43
N THR A 77 -25.42 3.06 0.14
CA THR A 77 -24.51 4.10 -0.34
C THR A 77 -23.45 4.45 0.69
N GLY A 78 -23.75 4.34 1.99
CA GLY A 78 -22.78 4.49 3.06
C GLY A 78 -21.71 3.41 3.03
N VAL A 79 -22.09 2.13 2.90
CA VAL A 79 -21.15 1.01 2.80
C VAL A 79 -20.27 1.12 1.55
N LEU A 80 -20.88 1.41 0.40
CA LEU A 80 -20.15 1.65 -0.85
C LEU A 80 -19.22 2.86 -0.74
N GLY A 81 -19.69 3.92 -0.07
CA GLY A 81 -18.91 5.11 0.24
C GLY A 81 -17.68 4.79 1.09
N LEU A 82 -17.83 3.99 2.16
CA LEU A 82 -16.70 3.54 2.97
C LEU A 82 -15.66 2.78 2.14
N GLY A 83 -16.09 1.88 1.26
CA GLY A 83 -15.21 1.17 0.33
C GLY A 83 -14.46 2.11 -0.61
N PHE A 84 -15.19 3.02 -1.26
CA PHE A 84 -14.61 4.02 -2.17
C PHE A 84 -13.63 4.95 -1.44
N GLY A 85 -13.99 5.42 -0.26
CA GLY A 85 -13.14 6.26 0.59
C GLY A 85 -11.85 5.54 0.98
N PHE A 86 -11.96 4.28 1.40
CA PHE A 86 -10.79 3.46 1.74
C PHE A 86 -9.86 3.24 0.53
N LEU A 87 -10.39 2.86 -0.63
CA LEU A 87 -9.57 2.63 -1.82
C LEU A 87 -8.87 3.91 -2.29
N THR A 88 -9.52 5.05 -2.17
CA THR A 88 -8.93 6.33 -2.59
C THR A 88 -7.85 6.80 -1.63
N PHE A 89 -8.06 6.64 -0.32
CA PHE A 89 -7.04 6.80 0.70
C PHE A 89 -5.82 5.92 0.42
N TYR A 90 -6.07 4.62 0.22
CA TYR A 90 -5.02 3.63 0.02
C TYR A 90 -4.24 3.91 -1.26
N GLN A 91 -4.94 4.34 -2.32
CA GLN A 91 -4.34 4.74 -3.59
C GLN A 91 -3.35 5.88 -3.42
N ARG A 92 -3.73 6.95 -2.71
CA ARG A 92 -2.83 8.09 -2.49
C ARG A 92 -1.56 7.68 -1.74
N SER A 93 -1.69 6.75 -0.79
CA SER A 93 -0.54 6.25 -0.03
C SER A 93 0.38 5.35 -0.87
N ILE A 94 -0.19 4.39 -1.60
CA ILE A 94 0.62 3.45 -2.39
C ILE A 94 1.36 4.14 -3.54
N LEU A 95 0.79 5.20 -4.13
CA LEU A 95 1.46 5.99 -5.17
C LEU A 95 2.75 6.68 -4.71
N ARG A 96 2.89 6.97 -3.40
CA ARG A 96 4.14 7.49 -2.84
C ARG A 96 5.19 6.40 -2.71
N PHE A 97 4.80 5.16 -2.40
CA PHE A 97 5.74 4.03 -2.42
C PHE A 97 6.32 3.78 -3.81
N TYR A 98 5.48 3.94 -4.85
CA TYR A 98 5.90 3.80 -6.24
C TYR A 98 6.76 4.96 -6.76
N GLY A 99 6.90 6.05 -5.99
CA GLY A 99 7.63 7.24 -6.42
C GLY A 99 6.89 8.08 -7.47
N TRP A 100 5.57 7.90 -7.62
CA TRP A 100 4.78 8.66 -8.61
C TRP A 100 4.23 9.97 -8.07
N THR A 101 4.31 10.16 -6.76
CA THR A 101 4.02 11.42 -6.08
C THR A 101 5.11 11.69 -5.04
N GLU A 102 5.20 12.94 -4.59
CA GLU A 102 6.19 13.37 -3.59
C GLU A 102 6.17 12.46 -2.37
N ASN A 103 7.35 11.93 -2.02
CA ASN A 103 7.52 10.89 -1.02
C ASN A 103 8.74 11.05 -0.10
N SER A 104 9.29 12.27 0.04
CA SER A 104 10.51 12.52 0.82
C SER A 104 10.39 12.04 2.27
N ARG A 105 9.26 12.37 2.91
CA ARG A 105 8.93 11.89 4.26
C ARG A 105 8.92 10.36 4.35
N GLU A 106 8.28 9.70 3.38
CA GLU A 106 8.13 8.25 3.37
C GLU A 106 9.47 7.55 3.11
N VAL A 107 10.34 8.14 2.28
CA VAL A 107 11.73 7.66 2.08
C VAL A 107 12.52 7.70 3.39
N ASP A 108 12.44 8.80 4.12
CA ASP A 108 13.12 8.94 5.42
C ASP A 108 12.60 7.96 6.47
N MET A 109 11.27 7.79 6.50
CA MET A 109 10.62 6.82 7.38
C MET A 109 11.03 5.38 7.04
N ASP A 110 11.08 5.03 5.75
CA ASP A 110 11.49 3.71 5.27
C ASP A 110 12.96 3.42 5.62
N MET A 111 13.86 4.39 5.40
CA MET A 111 15.26 4.26 5.77
C MET A 111 15.41 4.00 7.27
N LYS A 112 14.73 4.79 8.11
CA LYS A 112 14.75 4.61 9.57
C LYS A 112 14.20 3.25 9.99
N GLU A 113 13.06 2.84 9.45
CA GLU A 113 12.42 1.55 9.76
C GLU A 113 13.35 0.38 9.40
N MET A 114 13.91 0.40 8.19
CA MET A 114 14.74 -0.68 7.66
C MET A 114 16.10 -0.77 8.36
N VAL A 115 16.75 0.36 8.62
CA VAL A 115 17.99 0.40 9.40
C VAL A 115 17.78 -0.13 10.81
N GLN A 116 16.68 0.24 11.48
CA GLN A 116 16.35 -0.30 12.80
C GLN A 116 16.14 -1.82 12.77
N LYS A 117 15.48 -2.35 11.74
CA LYS A 117 15.32 -3.80 11.55
C LYS A 117 16.67 -4.50 11.35
N VAL A 118 17.56 -3.95 10.53
CA VAL A 118 18.93 -4.47 10.33
C VAL A 118 19.69 -4.51 11.64
N LYS A 119 19.72 -3.41 12.40
CA LYS A 119 20.38 -3.34 13.71
C LYS A 119 19.81 -4.33 14.73
N ALA A 120 18.52 -4.62 14.63
CA ALA A 120 17.83 -5.61 15.47
C ALA A 120 18.00 -7.05 14.97
N GLY A 121 18.75 -7.29 13.88
CA GLY A 121 18.90 -8.62 13.28
C GLY A 121 17.61 -9.20 12.69
N LYS A 122 16.62 -8.36 12.40
CA LYS A 122 15.32 -8.76 11.85
C LYS A 122 15.32 -8.69 10.32
N PRO A 123 14.54 -9.56 9.64
CA PRO A 123 14.37 -9.44 8.20
C PRO A 123 13.69 -8.12 7.82
N LEU A 124 14.18 -7.48 6.75
CA LEU A 124 13.71 -6.18 6.26
C LEU A 124 12.19 -6.15 6.02
N TYR A 125 11.69 -7.18 5.34
CA TYR A 125 10.29 -7.27 4.92
C TYR A 125 9.47 -8.28 5.75
N GLY A 126 9.98 -8.68 6.91
CA GLY A 126 9.32 -9.64 7.81
C GLY A 126 9.51 -11.10 7.39
N GLU A 127 8.85 -11.99 8.14
CA GLU A 127 8.86 -13.43 7.90
C GLU A 127 7.55 -13.88 7.25
N SER A 128 7.62 -14.86 6.37
CA SER A 128 6.47 -15.45 5.69
C SER A 128 6.41 -16.94 5.92
N THR A 129 5.19 -17.44 6.10
CA THR A 129 4.89 -18.87 6.20
C THR A 129 4.91 -19.56 4.83
N LEU A 130 4.96 -18.79 3.74
CA LEU A 130 5.02 -19.32 2.38
C LEU A 130 6.44 -19.73 2.00
N THR A 131 6.54 -20.77 1.19
CA THR A 131 7.81 -21.15 0.55
C THR A 131 8.34 -19.99 -0.31
N PRO A 132 9.66 -19.90 -0.53
CA PRO A 132 10.23 -18.85 -1.39
C PRO A 132 9.59 -18.80 -2.80
N TYR A 133 9.20 -19.97 -3.33
CA TYR A 133 8.47 -20.04 -4.60
C TYR A 133 7.11 -19.35 -4.52
N MET A 134 6.31 -19.67 -3.50
CA MET A 134 4.97 -19.10 -3.33
C MET A 134 5.02 -17.60 -2.99
N GLN A 135 6.08 -17.13 -2.32
CA GLN A 135 6.35 -15.71 -2.16
C GLN A 135 6.57 -15.01 -3.51
N GLY A 136 7.32 -15.63 -4.44
CA GLY A 136 7.50 -15.10 -5.78
C GLY A 136 6.23 -15.15 -6.64
N VAL A 137 5.37 -16.16 -6.47
CA VAL A 137 4.04 -16.20 -7.09
C VAL A 137 3.17 -15.06 -6.56
N ALA A 138 3.13 -14.87 -5.24
CA ALA A 138 2.38 -13.79 -4.61
C ALA A 138 2.84 -12.42 -5.12
N ALA A 139 4.14 -12.14 -5.08
CA ALA A 139 4.71 -10.87 -5.53
C ALA A 139 4.37 -10.54 -6.99
N ARG A 140 4.29 -11.53 -7.88
CA ARG A 140 3.89 -11.30 -9.28
C ARG A 140 2.42 -10.95 -9.44
N ASN A 141 1.56 -11.40 -8.53
CA ASN A 141 0.13 -11.09 -8.54
C ASN A 141 -0.19 -9.76 -7.86
N SER A 142 0.59 -9.33 -6.85
CA SER A 142 0.35 -8.09 -6.10
C SER A 142 1.17 -6.88 -6.57
N ARG A 143 2.27 -7.08 -7.29
CA ARG A 143 3.10 -5.97 -7.76
C ARG A 143 2.32 -4.99 -8.63
N TYR A 144 2.45 -3.70 -8.29
CA TYR A 144 1.77 -2.57 -8.95
C TYR A 144 0.25 -2.68 -9.04
N THR A 145 -0.43 -3.55 -8.28
CA THR A 145 -1.91 -3.66 -8.34
C THR A 145 -2.63 -2.39 -7.91
N GLY A 146 -1.94 -1.46 -7.24
CA GLY A 146 -2.45 -0.12 -6.95
C GLY A 146 -2.99 0.61 -8.17
N VAL A 147 -2.44 0.39 -9.37
CA VAL A 147 -2.96 1.04 -10.59
C VAL A 147 -4.37 0.56 -10.98
N TRP A 148 -4.78 -0.60 -10.50
CA TRP A 148 -5.94 -1.35 -11.00
C TRP A 148 -7.10 -1.45 -9.98
N PHE A 149 -7.05 -0.71 -8.86
CA PHE A 149 -8.07 -0.80 -7.80
C PHE A 149 -9.50 -0.47 -8.21
N HIS A 150 -9.69 0.29 -9.30
CA HIS A 150 -11.01 0.61 -9.83
C HIS A 150 -11.72 -0.61 -10.48
N ILE A 151 -10.99 -1.70 -10.74
CA ILE A 151 -11.55 -2.96 -11.27
C ILE A 151 -11.46 -4.07 -10.22
N ILE A 152 -10.29 -4.29 -9.61
CA ILE A 152 -10.11 -5.32 -8.57
C ILE A 152 -9.24 -4.74 -7.43
N PRO A 153 -9.76 -4.70 -6.18
CA PRO A 153 -8.98 -4.31 -5.02
C PRO A 153 -8.07 -5.46 -4.56
N TRP A 154 -6.84 -5.50 -5.08
CA TRP A 154 -5.88 -6.57 -4.78
C TRP A 154 -4.69 -6.05 -3.97
N PHE A 155 -4.49 -6.56 -2.75
CA PHE A 155 -3.47 -6.06 -1.82
C PHE A 155 -2.38 -7.10 -1.54
N ASN A 156 -1.21 -6.62 -1.14
CA ASN A 156 -0.14 -7.48 -0.64
C ASN A 156 -0.31 -7.80 0.84
N PHE A 157 -0.51 -9.08 1.15
CA PHE A 157 -0.53 -9.63 2.51
C PHE A 157 0.59 -10.65 2.76
N VAL A 158 1.56 -10.74 1.86
CA VAL A 158 2.67 -11.68 1.92
C VAL A 158 3.97 -10.94 2.15
N ASN A 159 4.67 -11.30 3.22
CA ASN A 159 6.03 -10.83 3.47
C ASN A 159 7.00 -11.55 2.52
N HIS A 160 7.19 -11.02 1.32
CA HIS A 160 8.19 -11.53 0.36
C HIS A 160 9.42 -10.62 0.31
N ASN A 161 10.44 -10.98 -0.46
CA ASN A 161 11.66 -10.19 -0.63
C ASN A 161 11.77 -9.48 -1.99
N GLN A 162 10.69 -9.42 -2.77
CA GLN A 162 10.69 -8.94 -4.16
C GLN A 162 10.10 -7.52 -4.31
N HIS A 163 10.71 -6.54 -3.65
CA HIS A 163 10.21 -5.15 -3.56
C HIS A 163 10.78 -4.21 -4.63
N GLY A 164 11.76 -4.66 -5.40
CA GLY A 164 12.32 -3.92 -6.53
C GLY A 164 13.17 -2.71 -6.20
N VAL A 165 13.76 -2.74 -5.01
CA VAL A 165 14.77 -1.78 -4.55
C VAL A 165 16.03 -2.52 -4.14
N ASP A 166 17.17 -1.86 -4.28
CA ASP A 166 18.42 -2.34 -3.71
C ASP A 166 18.36 -2.23 -2.18
N THR A 167 18.40 -3.37 -1.51
CA THR A 167 18.34 -3.47 -0.04
C THR A 167 19.70 -3.25 0.62
N ALA A 168 20.80 -3.31 -0.13
CA ALA A 168 22.16 -3.10 0.38
C ALA A 168 22.31 -1.72 1.04
N LYS A 169 21.59 -0.71 0.53
CA LYS A 169 21.58 0.65 1.09
C LYS A 169 21.23 0.69 2.59
N TYR A 170 20.34 -0.19 3.06
CA TYR A 170 19.93 -0.24 4.47
C TYR A 170 21.01 -0.83 5.36
N TYR A 171 21.71 -1.87 4.87
CA TYR A 171 22.82 -2.48 5.59
C TYR A 171 23.99 -1.52 5.72
N GLN A 172 24.36 -0.85 4.62
CA GLN A 172 25.43 0.15 4.61
C GLN A 172 25.11 1.33 5.54
N ALA A 173 23.85 1.80 5.56
CA ALA A 173 23.43 2.85 6.48
C ALA A 173 23.49 2.39 7.94
N ALA A 174 23.05 1.17 8.24
CA ALA A 174 23.13 0.59 9.58
C ALA A 174 24.57 0.44 10.07
N GLU A 175 25.48 -0.03 9.22
CA GLU A 175 26.91 -0.14 9.51
C GLU A 175 27.52 1.23 9.84
N LYS A 176 27.28 2.24 8.99
CA LYS A 176 27.77 3.61 9.22
C LYS A 176 27.27 4.18 10.55
N GLU A 177 26.00 3.97 10.90
CA GLU A 177 25.46 4.45 12.17
C GLU A 177 26.02 3.69 13.39
N LEU A 178 26.30 2.40 13.27
CA LEU A 178 26.92 1.61 14.33
C LEU A 178 28.40 1.97 14.51
N GLU A 179 29.12 2.24 13.44
CA GLU A 179 30.51 2.74 13.48
C GLU A 179 30.59 4.12 14.13
N ALA A 180 29.66 5.03 13.79
CA ALA A 180 29.60 6.35 14.40
C ALA A 180 29.31 6.29 15.91
N ALA A 181 28.50 5.33 16.37
CA ALA A 181 28.19 5.14 17.78
C ALA A 181 29.34 4.47 18.59
N ARG A 182 30.35 3.90 17.92
CA ARG A 182 31.54 3.31 18.55
C ARG A 182 32.67 4.32 18.79
N LYS A 183 32.61 5.50 18.15
CA LYS A 183 33.55 6.60 18.32
C LYS A 183 33.06 7.54 19.42
#